data_AF-A0A543I8S7-F1
#
_entry.id   AF-A0A543I8S7-F1
#
_cell.length_a   1.000
_cell.length_b   1.000
_cell.length_c   1.000
_cell.angle_alpha   90.00
_cell.angle_beta   90.00
_cell.angle_gamma   90.00
#
_symmetry.space_group_name_H-M   'P 1'
#
loop_
_entity.id
_entity.type
_entity.pdbx_description
1 polymer ?
#
loop_
_entity_poly.entity_id
_entity_poly.type
_entity_poly.pdbx_seq_one_letter_code
_entity_poly.pdbx_strand_id
1 'polypeptide(L)'
;MGGRDDVKSLLPLLFERMVTSGELDGSIVLSTVAKEEWRSWPAAEQQAIKDYLDAVWRSLLKEFPSRIGAFPDAATFLEAAAMTGDGIEKYLAVWDATFVPAADRHLAQLVTEHDFADARRKSLTVWLCREEVADRLISAFERDHDAEWADDLATASDILSRQSRA
;
A
#
# COMPACT_ATOMS: atom_id res chain seq x y z
N MET A 1 32.09 0.87 -15.57
CA MET A 1 30.87 1.23 -16.34
C MET A 1 29.84 0.20 -15.98
N GLY A 2 28.73 0.61 -15.38
CA GLY A 2 27.70 -0.32 -14.89
C GLY A 2 26.61 0.45 -14.16
N GLY A 3 25.87 1.27 -14.90
CA GLY A 3 24.95 2.26 -14.33
C GLY A 3 23.48 1.93 -14.59
N ARG A 4 23.09 1.86 -15.86
CA ARG A 4 21.68 1.73 -16.29
C ARG A 4 21.29 0.30 -16.68
N ASP A 5 22.05 -0.32 -17.58
CA ASP A 5 21.72 -1.66 -18.10
C ASP A 5 21.88 -2.76 -17.03
N ASP A 6 22.85 -2.60 -16.13
CA ASP A 6 23.08 -3.56 -15.03
C ASP A 6 21.92 -3.55 -14.03
N VAL A 7 21.44 -2.38 -13.62
CA VAL A 7 20.28 -2.25 -12.71
C VAL A 7 19.03 -2.87 -13.35
N LYS A 8 18.79 -2.55 -14.63
CA LYS A 8 17.68 -3.11 -15.39
C LYS A 8 17.73 -4.64 -15.47
N SER A 9 18.92 -5.22 -15.66
CA SER A 9 19.10 -6.68 -15.69
C SER A 9 18.85 -7.36 -14.34
N LEU A 10 19.06 -6.63 -13.23
CA LEU A 10 18.88 -7.13 -11.87
C LEU A 10 17.45 -6.95 -11.34
N LEU A 11 16.61 -6.12 -11.98
CA LEU A 11 15.25 -5.84 -11.49
C LEU A 11 14.39 -7.08 -11.28
N PRO A 12 14.36 -8.09 -12.18
CA PRO A 12 13.57 -9.29 -11.93
C PRO A 12 13.97 -10.01 -10.63
N LEU A 13 15.28 -10.09 -10.35
CA LEU A 13 15.80 -10.70 -9.13
C LEU A 13 15.49 -9.86 -7.90
N LEU A 14 15.62 -8.53 -7.99
CA LEU A 14 15.27 -7.63 -6.89
C LEU A 14 13.78 -7.72 -6.55
N PHE A 15 12.91 -7.80 -7.56
CA PHE A 15 11.47 -7.93 -7.39
C PHE A 15 11.08 -9.28 -6.78
N GLU A 16 11.66 -10.37 -7.25
CA GLU A 16 11.49 -11.68 -6.63
C GLU A 16 11.90 -11.64 -5.14
N ARG A 17 13.03 -11.01 -4.83
CA ARG A 17 13.54 -10.89 -3.46
C ARG A 17 12.69 -9.99 -2.58
N MET A 18 12.08 -8.92 -3.11
CA MET A 18 11.14 -8.10 -2.34
C MET A 18 9.91 -8.88 -1.88
N VAL A 19 9.45 -9.86 -2.66
CA VAL A 19 8.28 -10.68 -2.26
C VAL A 19 8.69 -11.81 -1.33
N THR A 20 9.84 -12.43 -1.58
CA THR A 20 10.28 -13.67 -0.90
C THR A 20 11.14 -13.44 0.33
N SER A 21 11.79 -12.28 0.47
CA SER A 21 12.69 -11.95 1.57
C SER A 21 12.32 -10.59 2.18
N GLY A 22 12.34 -10.51 3.51
CA GLY A 22 12.23 -9.26 4.25
C GLY A 22 13.55 -8.49 4.37
N GLU A 23 14.62 -8.96 3.72
CA GLU A 23 15.95 -8.34 3.78
C GLU A 23 16.06 -7.09 2.89
N LEU A 24 15.19 -6.97 1.89
CA LEU A 24 15.16 -5.81 1.00
C LEU A 24 14.15 -4.78 1.49
N ASP A 25 14.56 -3.52 1.45
CA ASP A 25 13.65 -2.40 1.63
C ASP A 25 13.00 -2.04 0.28
N GLY A 26 11.68 -2.19 0.22
CA GLY A 26 10.89 -1.92 -0.99
C GLY A 26 11.00 -0.46 -1.47
N SER A 27 11.11 0.49 -0.55
CA SER A 27 11.30 1.91 -0.88
C SER A 27 12.66 2.17 -1.51
N ILE A 28 13.72 1.52 -1.02
CA ILE A 28 15.06 1.63 -1.62
C ILE A 28 15.05 1.08 -3.06
N VAL A 29 14.48 -0.11 -3.26
CA VAL A 29 14.42 -0.73 -4.60
C VAL A 29 13.58 0.13 -5.55
N LEU A 30 12.38 0.55 -5.17
CA LEU A 30 11.50 1.35 -6.03
C LEU A 30 12.03 2.76 -6.29
N SER A 31 12.72 3.38 -5.32
CA SER A 31 13.43 4.65 -5.56
C SER A 31 14.57 4.49 -6.56
N THR A 32 15.22 3.33 -6.60
CA THR A 32 16.25 3.00 -7.60
C THR A 32 15.63 2.89 -8.99
N VAL A 33 14.49 2.19 -9.12
CA VAL A 33 13.74 2.13 -10.39
C VAL A 33 13.35 3.52 -10.88
N ALA A 34 12.90 4.39 -9.99
CA ALA A 34 12.56 5.77 -10.31
C ALA A 34 13.77 6.58 -10.83
N LYS A 35 14.94 6.42 -10.20
CA LYS A 35 16.21 7.08 -10.62
C LYS A 35 16.69 6.65 -12.00
N GLU A 36 16.41 5.43 -12.41
CA GLU A 36 16.76 4.91 -13.74
C GLU A 36 15.80 5.36 -14.85
N GLU A 37 14.91 6.32 -14.55
CA GLU A 37 13.98 6.91 -15.50
C GLU A 37 13.15 5.84 -16.23
N TRP A 38 12.65 4.82 -15.51
CA TRP A 38 11.95 3.67 -16.09
C TRP A 38 10.77 4.04 -17.02
N ARG A 39 10.22 5.24 -16.90
CA ARG A 39 9.22 5.80 -17.84
C ARG A 39 9.75 6.06 -19.26
N SER A 40 11.06 6.10 -19.44
CA SER A 40 11.73 6.20 -20.73
C SER A 40 11.95 4.83 -21.39
N TRP A 41 11.75 3.74 -20.65
CA TRP A 41 11.98 2.39 -21.13
C TRP A 41 10.87 1.93 -22.09
N PRO A 42 11.07 0.84 -22.86
CA PRO A 42 10.02 0.26 -23.68
C PRO A 42 8.70 0.03 -22.94
N ALA A 43 7.58 0.26 -23.62
CA ALA A 43 6.24 0.17 -23.01
C ALA A 43 5.96 -1.20 -22.36
N ALA A 44 6.48 -2.29 -22.92
CA ALA A 44 6.34 -3.62 -22.36
C ALA A 44 6.99 -3.75 -20.97
N GLU A 45 8.13 -3.11 -20.76
CA GLU A 45 8.85 -3.15 -19.49
C GLU A 45 8.17 -2.26 -18.45
N GLN A 46 7.68 -1.10 -18.88
CA GLN A 46 6.85 -0.26 -18.01
C GLN A 46 5.60 -1.00 -17.55
N GLN A 47 4.95 -1.73 -18.47
CA GLN A 47 3.78 -2.51 -18.14
C GLN A 47 4.12 -3.65 -17.17
N ALA A 48 5.25 -4.33 -17.34
CA ALA A 48 5.69 -5.38 -16.43
C ALA A 48 5.90 -4.87 -14.98
N ILE A 49 6.48 -3.66 -14.82
CA ILE A 49 6.64 -3.04 -13.49
C ILE A 49 5.27 -2.73 -12.88
N LYS A 50 4.34 -2.17 -13.66
CA LYS A 50 2.99 -1.84 -13.22
C LYS A 50 2.21 -3.09 -12.80
N ASP A 51 2.23 -4.13 -13.64
CA ASP A 51 1.56 -5.39 -13.39
C ASP A 51 2.13 -6.09 -12.14
N TYR A 52 3.45 -6.03 -11.95
CA TYR A 52 4.10 -6.53 -10.76
C TYR A 52 3.61 -5.83 -9.49
N LEU A 53 3.61 -4.49 -9.46
CA LEU A 53 3.16 -3.73 -8.30
C LEU A 53 1.67 -3.96 -8.01
N ASP A 54 0.84 -4.03 -9.05
CA ASP A 54 -0.58 -4.32 -8.92
C ASP A 54 -0.83 -5.74 -8.36
N ALA A 55 -0.03 -6.73 -8.77
CA ALA A 55 -0.10 -8.09 -8.26
C ALA A 55 0.34 -8.18 -6.79
N VAL A 56 1.40 -7.48 -6.41
CA VAL A 56 1.87 -7.39 -5.02
C VAL A 56 0.80 -6.76 -4.14
N TRP A 57 0.25 -5.63 -4.55
CA TRP A 57 -0.80 -4.92 -3.81
C TRP A 57 -2.04 -5.79 -3.56
N ARG A 58 -2.54 -6.45 -4.62
CA ARG A 58 -3.69 -7.35 -4.52
C ARG A 58 -3.41 -8.57 -3.66
N SER A 59 -2.17 -9.03 -3.59
CA SER A 59 -1.79 -10.16 -2.75
C SER A 59 -1.72 -9.75 -1.28
N LEU A 60 -1.16 -8.57 -1.00
CA LEU A 60 -1.11 -7.96 0.34
C LEU A 60 -2.52 -7.80 0.92
N LEU A 61 -3.47 -7.23 0.15
CA LEU A 61 -4.84 -6.99 0.63
C LEU A 61 -5.64 -8.27 0.91
N LYS A 62 -5.23 -9.42 0.37
CA LYS A 62 -5.94 -10.69 0.56
C LYS A 62 -5.57 -11.42 1.84
N GLU A 63 -4.48 -11.03 2.50
CA GLU A 63 -3.96 -11.73 3.67
C GLU A 63 -3.51 -10.76 4.75
N PHE A 64 -3.94 -11.02 6.00
CA PHE A 64 -3.52 -10.24 7.17
C PHE A 64 -3.05 -11.19 8.28
N PRO A 65 -1.84 -11.00 8.83
CA PRO A 65 -0.82 -10.01 8.44
C PRO A 65 -0.28 -10.25 7.02
N SER A 66 0.32 -9.23 6.40
CA SER A 66 0.98 -9.42 5.10
C SER A 66 2.10 -10.45 5.22
N ARG A 67 2.24 -11.28 4.19
CA ARG A 67 3.36 -12.22 4.04
C ARG A 67 4.33 -11.83 2.93
N ILE A 68 4.17 -10.63 2.38
CA ILE A 68 5.04 -10.12 1.33
C ILE A 68 6.28 -9.53 2.00
N GLY A 69 7.45 -10.12 1.75
CA GLY A 69 8.70 -9.86 2.49
C GLY A 69 8.98 -8.38 2.80
N ALA A 70 9.19 -7.57 1.76
CA ALA A 70 9.51 -6.14 1.86
C ALA A 70 8.30 -5.25 2.19
N PHE A 71 7.08 -5.81 2.26
CA PHE A 71 5.84 -5.06 2.46
C PHE A 71 5.01 -5.69 3.60
N PRO A 72 5.44 -5.48 4.86
CA PRO A 72 4.78 -6.06 6.03
C PRO A 72 3.37 -5.48 6.27
N ASP A 73 3.10 -4.29 5.76
CA ASP A 73 1.82 -3.60 5.87
C ASP A 73 1.54 -2.74 4.64
N ALA A 74 0.29 -2.27 4.55
CA ALA A 74 -0.18 -1.44 3.46
C ALA A 74 0.49 -0.06 3.42
N ALA A 75 0.86 0.52 4.57
CA ALA A 75 1.52 1.82 4.64
C ALA A 75 2.87 1.78 3.92
N THR A 76 3.69 0.77 4.24
CA THR A 76 5.01 0.54 3.66
C THR A 76 4.93 0.37 2.15
N PHE A 77 3.93 -0.37 1.64
CA PHE A 77 3.72 -0.50 0.20
C PHE A 77 3.36 0.83 -0.45
N LEU A 78 2.40 1.58 0.10
CA LEU A 78 1.94 2.85 -0.48
C LEU A 78 3.06 3.90 -0.51
N GLU A 79 3.90 3.95 0.52
CA GLU A 79 5.08 4.82 0.55
C GLU A 79 6.09 4.45 -0.55
N ALA A 80 6.43 3.17 -0.65
CA ALA A 80 7.35 2.69 -1.66
C ALA A 80 6.79 2.93 -3.09
N ALA A 81 5.49 2.70 -3.27
CA ALA A 81 4.82 2.92 -4.54
C ALA A 81 4.79 4.40 -4.94
N ALA A 82 4.61 5.32 -3.98
CA ALA A 82 4.69 6.76 -4.23
C ALA A 82 6.07 7.18 -4.81
N MET A 83 7.15 6.48 -4.45
CA MET A 83 8.50 6.75 -4.99
C MET A 83 8.62 6.48 -6.49
N THR A 84 7.72 5.68 -7.07
CA THR A 84 7.73 5.40 -8.53
C THR A 84 7.26 6.60 -9.37
N GLY A 85 6.59 7.57 -8.75
CA GLY A 85 6.03 8.77 -9.38
C GLY A 85 4.66 8.59 -10.05
N ASP A 86 4.06 7.40 -10.01
CA ASP A 86 2.72 7.13 -10.58
C ASP A 86 1.58 7.51 -9.61
N GLY A 87 1.92 8.08 -8.45
CA GLY A 87 0.97 8.34 -7.37
C GLY A 87 0.48 7.05 -6.69
N ILE A 88 -0.41 7.20 -5.71
CA ILE A 88 -0.98 6.08 -4.95
C ILE A 88 -2.45 5.81 -5.30
N GLU A 89 -3.07 6.70 -6.09
CA GLU A 89 -4.50 6.77 -6.35
C GLU A 89 -5.04 5.47 -6.96
N LYS A 90 -4.27 4.83 -7.84
CA LYS A 90 -4.67 3.53 -8.43
C LYS A 90 -4.75 2.41 -7.40
N TYR A 91 -3.85 2.40 -6.40
CA TYR A 91 -3.83 1.37 -5.37
C TYR A 91 -4.97 1.60 -4.37
N LEU A 92 -5.22 2.87 -4.04
CA LEU A 92 -6.37 3.29 -3.26
C LEU A 92 -7.71 2.89 -3.93
N ALA A 93 -7.83 3.05 -5.24
CA ALA A 93 -9.00 2.59 -5.99
C ALA A 93 -9.17 1.05 -5.98
N VAL A 94 -8.07 0.29 -6.05
CA VAL A 94 -8.12 -1.16 -5.87
C VAL A 94 -8.57 -1.53 -4.46
N TRP A 95 -8.13 -0.78 -3.45
CA TRP A 95 -8.54 -0.99 -2.07
C TRP A 95 -10.04 -0.72 -1.90
N ASP A 96 -10.55 0.38 -2.45
CA ASP A 96 -11.97 0.74 -2.46
C ASP A 96 -12.84 -0.36 -3.08
N ALA A 97 -12.31 -1.11 -4.05
CA ALA A 97 -13.02 -2.23 -4.69
C ALA A 97 -12.84 -3.59 -3.99
N THR A 98 -12.04 -3.67 -2.93
CA THR A 98 -11.66 -4.94 -2.28
C THR A 98 -12.30 -5.07 -0.90
N PHE A 99 -13.46 -5.75 -0.81
CA PHE A 99 -14.22 -5.93 0.43
C PHE A 99 -14.00 -7.33 1.03
N VAL A 100 -12.85 -7.53 1.68
CA VAL A 100 -12.52 -8.76 2.39
C VAL A 100 -11.97 -8.43 3.78
N PRO A 101 -12.16 -9.29 4.80
CA PRO A 101 -11.73 -9.01 6.18
C PRO A 101 -10.25 -8.62 6.31
N ALA A 102 -9.36 -9.27 5.54
CA ALA A 102 -7.94 -8.92 5.54
C ALA A 102 -7.66 -7.47 5.10
N ALA A 103 -8.37 -6.99 4.07
CA ALA A 103 -8.23 -5.62 3.58
C ALA A 103 -8.78 -4.58 4.56
N ASP A 104 -9.84 -4.94 5.31
CA ASP A 104 -10.41 -4.07 6.35
C ASP A 104 -9.49 -3.98 7.57
N ARG A 105 -8.82 -5.08 7.92
CA ARG A 105 -7.80 -5.09 8.99
C ARG A 105 -6.56 -4.26 8.63
N HIS A 106 -6.07 -4.36 7.39
CA HIS A 106 -5.01 -3.47 6.90
C HIS A 106 -5.44 -2.00 6.95
N LEU A 107 -6.72 -1.70 6.70
CA LEU A 107 -7.25 -0.34 6.76
C LEU A 107 -7.28 0.18 8.20
N ALA A 108 -7.74 -0.64 9.15
CA ALA A 108 -7.72 -0.28 10.57
C ALA A 108 -6.29 -0.06 11.11
N GLN A 109 -5.35 -0.93 10.73
CA GLN A 109 -3.94 -0.76 11.06
C GLN A 109 -3.42 0.58 10.50
N LEU A 110 -3.66 0.83 9.20
CA LEU A 110 -3.22 2.05 8.55
C LEU A 110 -3.78 3.30 9.23
N VAL A 111 -5.08 3.34 9.54
CA VAL A 111 -5.70 4.49 10.23
C VAL A 111 -5.08 4.73 11.60
N THR A 112 -4.86 3.65 12.35
CA THR A 112 -4.30 3.72 13.72
C THR A 112 -2.88 4.25 13.74
N GLU A 113 -2.07 3.86 12.74
CA GLU A 113 -0.65 4.21 12.65
C GLU A 113 -0.38 5.50 11.86
N HIS A 114 -1.39 6.06 11.20
CA HIS A 114 -1.22 7.20 10.30
C HIS A 114 -1.06 8.52 11.06
N ASP A 115 0.00 9.28 10.72
CA ASP A 115 0.17 10.66 11.15
C ASP A 115 -0.64 11.61 10.24
N PHE A 116 -1.83 11.99 10.71
CA PHE A 116 -2.74 12.91 10.01
C PHE A 116 -2.17 14.32 9.82
N ALA A 117 -1.13 14.70 10.59
CA ALA A 117 -0.49 16.01 10.48
C ALA A 117 0.65 16.06 9.44
N ASP A 118 1.10 14.91 8.93
CA ASP A 118 2.19 14.86 7.96
C ASP A 118 1.74 15.35 6.57
N ALA A 119 2.17 16.56 6.20
CA ALA A 119 1.88 17.18 4.92
C ALA A 119 2.35 16.35 3.70
N ARG A 120 3.36 15.48 3.87
CA ARG A 120 3.86 14.60 2.80
C ARG A 120 2.84 13.51 2.45
N ARG A 121 1.96 13.15 3.38
CA ARG A 121 0.94 12.12 3.21
C ARG A 121 -0.45 12.69 2.91
N LYS A 122 -0.53 13.96 2.50
CA LYS A 122 -1.80 14.67 2.29
C LYS A 122 -2.80 13.91 1.41
N SER A 123 -2.37 13.31 0.28
CA SER A 123 -3.28 12.56 -0.59
C SER A 123 -3.89 11.36 0.13
N LEU A 124 -3.09 10.65 0.94
CA LEU A 124 -3.57 9.52 1.74
C LEU A 124 -4.51 10.01 2.86
N THR A 125 -4.15 11.09 3.55
CA THR A 125 -5.01 11.71 4.58
C THR A 125 -6.38 12.09 4.01
N VAL A 126 -6.40 12.74 2.83
CA VAL A 126 -7.66 13.12 2.16
C VAL A 126 -8.50 11.89 1.84
N TRP A 127 -7.88 10.81 1.37
CA TRP A 127 -8.58 9.56 1.08
C TRP A 127 -9.12 8.88 2.35
N LEU A 128 -8.34 8.85 3.44
CA LEU A 128 -8.75 8.26 4.72
C LEU A 128 -9.91 9.02 5.36
N CYS A 129 -9.93 10.35 5.25
CA CYS A 129 -10.99 11.18 5.84
C CYS A 129 -12.31 11.19 5.05
N ARG A 130 -12.45 10.39 3.99
CA ARG A 130 -13.71 10.22 3.27
C ARG A 130 -14.73 9.48 4.14
N GLU A 131 -16.00 9.88 4.05
CA GLU A 131 -17.11 9.26 4.80
C GLU A 131 -17.21 7.76 4.50
N GLU A 132 -17.01 7.38 3.23
CA GLU A 132 -17.07 6.00 2.76
C GLU A 132 -16.04 5.08 3.45
N VAL A 133 -14.90 5.63 3.89
CA VAL A 133 -13.87 4.84 4.60
C VAL A 133 -14.30 4.57 6.04
N ALA A 134 -14.89 5.56 6.71
CA ALA A 134 -15.44 5.37 8.06
C ALA A 134 -16.63 4.39 8.04
N ASP A 135 -17.55 4.57 7.09
CA ASP A 135 -18.71 3.68 6.90
C ASP A 135 -18.28 2.24 6.63
N ARG A 136 -17.22 2.05 5.84
CA ARG A 136 -16.64 0.74 5.57
C ARG A 136 -16.12 0.07 6.84
N LEU A 137 -15.40 0.81 7.70
CA LEU A 137 -14.88 0.28 8.96
C LEU A 137 -16.01 -0.11 9.92
N ILE A 138 -17.07 0.69 9.99
CA ILE A 138 -18.28 0.38 10.78
C ILE A 138 -18.96 -0.89 10.24
N SER A 139 -19.18 -0.95 8.93
CA SER A 139 -19.81 -2.12 8.29
C SER A 139 -18.98 -3.39 8.49
N ALA A 140 -17.65 -3.28 8.47
CA ALA A 140 -16.76 -4.39 8.76
C ALA A 140 -16.83 -4.81 10.23
N PHE A 141 -16.91 -3.85 11.16
CA PHE A 141 -17.05 -4.13 12.59
C PHE A 141 -18.35 -4.88 12.87
N GLU A 142 -19.48 -4.45 12.29
CA GLU A 142 -20.77 -5.13 12.46
C GLU A 142 -20.73 -6.57 11.92
N ARG A 143 -20.13 -6.75 10.74
CA ARG A 143 -20.01 -8.07 10.10
C ARG A 143 -19.15 -9.04 10.91
N ASP A 144 -18.03 -8.56 11.46
CA ASP A 144 -17.00 -9.38 12.09
C ASP A 144 -16.94 -9.18 13.63
N HIS A 145 -18.02 -8.69 14.26
CA HIS A 145 -18.05 -8.23 15.67
C HIS A 145 -17.62 -9.26 16.72
N ASP A 146 -17.75 -10.56 16.42
CA ASP A 146 -17.33 -11.65 17.31
C ASP A 146 -15.82 -11.97 17.20
N ALA A 147 -15.12 -11.37 16.23
CA ALA A 147 -13.70 -11.62 16.03
C ALA A 147 -12.84 -10.86 17.06
N GLU A 148 -11.74 -11.48 17.51
CA GLU A 148 -10.83 -10.88 18.50
C GLU A 148 -10.22 -9.53 18.08
N TRP A 149 -10.22 -9.23 16.77
CA TRP A 149 -9.67 -8.01 16.18
C TRP A 149 -10.76 -6.99 15.79
N ALA A 150 -12.03 -7.24 16.10
CA ALA A 150 -13.13 -6.35 15.70
C ALA A 150 -12.98 -4.94 16.33
N ASP A 151 -12.52 -4.85 17.57
CA ASP A 151 -12.33 -3.58 18.28
C ASP A 151 -11.34 -2.64 17.56
N ASP A 152 -10.39 -3.18 16.78
CA ASP A 152 -9.46 -2.39 15.97
C ASP A 152 -10.21 -1.61 14.88
N LEU A 153 -11.24 -2.22 14.27
CA LEU A 153 -12.08 -1.57 13.25
C LEU A 153 -12.89 -0.42 13.83
N ALA A 154 -13.50 -0.63 15.00
CA ALA A 154 -14.27 0.39 15.70
C ALA A 154 -13.36 1.56 16.12
N THR A 155 -12.19 1.25 16.68
CA THR A 155 -11.18 2.25 17.06
C THR A 155 -10.74 3.09 15.87
N ALA A 156 -10.47 2.47 14.73
CA ALA A 156 -10.10 3.17 13.51
C ALA A 156 -11.22 4.10 13.01
N SER A 157 -12.48 3.66 13.01
CA SER A 157 -13.61 4.51 12.60
C SER A 157 -13.78 5.73 13.52
N ASP A 158 -13.59 5.54 14.81
CA ASP A 158 -13.60 6.62 15.81
C ASP A 158 -12.50 7.66 15.57
N ILE A 159 -11.29 7.21 15.18
CA ILE A 159 -10.19 8.11 14.80
C ILE A 159 -10.62 8.97 13.60
N LEU A 160 -11.12 8.35 12.52
CA LEU A 160 -11.54 9.07 11.32
C LEU A 160 -12.67 10.07 11.60
N SER A 161 -13.63 9.68 12.42
CA SER A 161 -14.76 10.54 12.83
C SER A 161 -14.32 11.79 13.59
N ARG A 162 -13.17 11.75 14.28
CA ARG A 162 -12.59 12.94 14.95
C ARG A 162 -11.84 13.82 13.96
N GLN A 163 -11.13 13.21 13.00
CA GLN A 163 -10.37 13.94 11.98
C GLN A 163 -11.27 14.68 10.98
N SER A 164 -12.44 14.15 10.65
CA SER A 164 -13.40 14.81 9.75
C SER A 164 -14.12 16.02 10.38
N ARG A 165 -14.04 16.17 11.72
CA ARG A 165 -14.63 17.29 12.47
C ARG A 165 -13.64 18.42 12.77
N ALA A 166 -12.35 18.20 12.53
CA ALA A 166 -11.27 19.15 12.80
C ALA A 166 -11.02 20.08 11.61
#